data_AF-A0A0G0QV31-F1
#
_entry.id   AF-A0A0G0QV31-F1
#
_cell.length_a   1.000
_cell.length_b   1.000
_cell.length_c   1.000
_cell.angle_alpha   90.00
_cell.angle_beta   90.00
_cell.angle_gamma   90.00
#
_symmetry.space_group_name_H-M   'P 1'
#
loop_
_entity.id
_entity.type
_entity.pdbx_description
1 polymer ?
#
loop_
_entity_poly.entity_id
_entity_poly.type
_entity_poly.pdbx_seq_one_letter_code
_entity_poly.pdbx_strand_id
1 'polypeptide(L)'
;MYCKKCGNEIKDSANFCRNCGTKIDVAEYRPLIRVNFYSEDWTRRRVFAIASMPYYDVMADENFIYFIKLPKYDSSLVGLIVGLLLFNIIGAFIGASIGSSSDAKKRGLYRAAWIDSGNKIISNDFAKDIQIKIPINEARELLTLKKHQIFFSNGKEKFVLRKNKGEVERLNNFLQSDVL
;
A
#
# COMPACT_ATOMS: atom_id res chain seq x y z
N MET A 1 -19.46 -15.99 -7.30
CA MET A 1 -20.89 -15.80 -6.93
C MET A 1 -21.84 -16.44 -7.97
N TYR A 2 -23.17 -16.44 -7.79
CA TYR A 2 -24.14 -16.95 -8.79
C TYR A 2 -25.10 -15.87 -9.31
N CYS A 3 -25.52 -15.97 -10.58
CA CYS A 3 -26.46 -15.04 -11.20
C CYS A 3 -27.85 -15.12 -10.56
N LYS A 4 -28.34 -14.00 -10.01
CA LYS A 4 -29.70 -13.95 -9.45
C LYS A 4 -30.83 -14.13 -10.47
N LYS A 5 -30.55 -13.96 -11.78
CA LYS A 5 -31.55 -14.14 -12.85
C LYS A 5 -31.57 -15.56 -13.42
N CYS A 6 -30.42 -16.19 -13.65
CA CYS A 6 -30.35 -17.48 -14.34
C CYS A 6 -29.59 -18.58 -13.60
N GLY A 7 -29.09 -18.32 -12.40
CA GLY A 7 -28.39 -19.31 -11.58
C GLY A 7 -26.99 -19.70 -12.04
N ASN A 8 -26.49 -19.17 -13.17
CA ASN A 8 -25.14 -19.50 -13.65
C ASN A 8 -24.05 -18.99 -12.70
N GLU A 9 -22.95 -19.72 -12.60
CA GLU A 9 -21.77 -19.26 -11.86
C GLU A 9 -21.15 -18.01 -12.49
N ILE A 10 -20.70 -17.08 -11.64
CA ILE A 10 -20.16 -15.78 -12.00
C ILE A 10 -18.84 -15.58 -11.26
N LYS A 11 -17.79 -15.24 -12.02
CA LYS A 11 -16.50 -14.81 -11.47
C LYS A 11 -16.64 -13.44 -10.80
N ASP A 12 -15.95 -13.22 -9.69
CA ASP A 12 -16.18 -12.04 -8.84
C ASP A 12 -15.83 -10.70 -9.52
N SER A 13 -15.12 -10.71 -10.65
CA SER A 13 -14.78 -9.54 -11.47
C SER A 13 -15.69 -9.31 -12.70
N ALA A 14 -16.75 -10.11 -12.88
CA ALA A 14 -17.59 -10.01 -14.08
C ALA A 14 -18.67 -8.91 -13.97
N ASN A 15 -18.65 -7.95 -14.90
CA ASN A 15 -19.65 -6.87 -14.98
C ASN A 15 -21.02 -7.33 -15.53
N PHE A 16 -21.05 -8.44 -16.26
CA PHE A 16 -22.25 -9.01 -16.86
C PHE A 16 -22.22 -10.55 -16.78
N CYS A 17 -23.39 -11.16 -16.61
CA CYS A 17 -23.52 -12.60 -16.72
C CYS A 17 -23.29 -13.03 -18.17
N ARG A 18 -22.30 -13.89 -18.41
CA ARG A 18 -21.99 -14.41 -19.76
C ARG A 18 -23.09 -15.30 -20.34
N ASN A 19 -23.96 -15.84 -19.50
CA ASN A 19 -25.05 -16.72 -19.94
C ASN A 19 -26.31 -15.94 -20.38
N CYS A 20 -26.74 -14.94 -19.58
CA CYS A 20 -28.04 -14.28 -19.80
C CYS A 20 -27.96 -12.76 -20.04
N GLY A 21 -26.74 -12.20 -20.13
CA GLY A 21 -26.51 -10.77 -20.38
C GLY A 21 -26.90 -9.84 -19.23
N THR A 22 -27.37 -10.37 -18.10
CA THR A 22 -27.80 -9.54 -16.97
C THR A 22 -26.61 -8.84 -16.37
N LYS A 23 -26.71 -7.51 -16.24
CA LYS A 23 -25.71 -6.69 -15.56
C LYS A 23 -25.58 -7.16 -14.12
N ILE A 24 -24.34 -7.40 -13.71
CA ILE A 24 -24.04 -7.76 -12.34
C ILE A 24 -23.71 -6.46 -11.66
N ASP A 25 -24.59 -6.04 -10.75
CA ASP A 25 -24.22 -5.07 -9.73
C ASP A 25 -23.21 -5.77 -8.81
N VAL A 26 -21.96 -5.83 -9.28
CA VAL A 26 -20.82 -5.89 -8.37
C VAL A 26 -21.01 -4.68 -7.50
N ALA A 27 -21.46 -4.91 -6.26
CA ALA A 27 -21.53 -3.89 -5.24
C ALA A 27 -20.24 -3.08 -5.38
N GLU A 28 -20.38 -1.77 -5.63
CA GLU A 28 -19.23 -0.88 -5.81
C GLU A 28 -18.16 -1.30 -4.81
N TYR A 29 -16.95 -1.56 -5.28
CA TYR A 29 -15.83 -1.75 -4.38
C TYR A 29 -15.73 -0.50 -3.53
N ARG A 30 -16.35 -0.54 -2.36
CA ARG A 30 -16.16 0.42 -1.29
C ARG A 30 -14.92 -0.10 -0.60
N PRO A 31 -13.75 0.54 -0.76
CA PRO A 31 -12.61 0.17 0.06
C PRO A 31 -13.10 0.22 1.51
N LEU A 32 -13.07 -0.93 2.19
CA LEU A 32 -13.47 -1.03 3.60
C LEU A 32 -12.59 -0.13 4.48
N ILE A 33 -11.45 0.30 3.95
CA ILE A 33 -10.46 1.16 4.58
C ILE A 33 -10.67 2.58 4.03
N ARG A 34 -11.21 3.47 4.87
CA ARG A 34 -11.12 4.91 4.65
C ARG A 34 -9.73 5.36 5.07
N VAL A 35 -8.87 5.65 4.10
CA VAL A 35 -7.52 6.13 4.37
C VAL A 35 -7.59 7.60 4.77
N ASN A 36 -7.24 7.87 6.02
CA ASN A 36 -7.23 9.22 6.59
C ASN A 36 -5.83 9.83 6.52
N PHE A 37 -4.79 8.99 6.46
CA PHE A 37 -3.42 9.40 6.27
C PHE A 37 -2.70 8.46 5.30
N TYR A 38 -1.98 9.02 4.33
CA TYR A 38 -1.07 8.28 3.46
C TYR A 38 0.19 9.09 3.19
N SER A 39 1.36 8.46 3.34
CA SER A 39 2.68 9.05 3.11
C SER A 39 3.64 8.01 2.53
N GLU A 40 4.22 8.32 1.38
CA GLU A 40 5.10 7.39 0.67
C GLU A 40 6.58 7.52 1.07
N ASP A 41 7.41 6.53 0.70
CA ASP A 41 8.88 6.62 0.65
C ASP A 41 9.58 6.99 1.98
N TRP A 42 9.14 6.38 3.07
CA TRP A 42 9.84 6.39 4.36
C TRP A 42 11.03 5.45 4.32
N THR A 43 12.22 5.92 4.69
CA THR A 43 13.45 5.12 4.58
C THR A 43 13.80 4.49 5.91
N ARG A 44 13.97 3.17 5.97
CA ARG A 44 14.45 2.51 7.20
C ARG A 44 15.94 2.71 7.38
N ARG A 45 16.33 3.31 8.50
CA ARG A 45 17.74 3.42 8.90
C ARG A 45 18.23 2.04 9.36
N ARG A 46 19.27 1.50 8.73
CA ARG A 46 20.08 0.42 9.34
C ARG A 46 21.27 1.03 10.06
N VAL A 47 21.68 0.38 11.15
CA VAL A 47 22.88 0.77 11.90
C VAL A 47 24.15 0.22 11.23
N PHE A 48 24.07 -0.85 10.41
CA PHE A 48 25.21 -1.40 9.67
C PHE A 48 24.80 -2.06 8.31
N ALA A 49 25.67 -1.86 7.31
CA ALA A 49 25.92 -2.61 6.05
C ALA A 49 25.01 -2.46 4.78
N ILE A 50 25.66 -1.93 3.71
CA ILE A 50 25.81 -2.30 2.27
C ILE A 50 24.59 -2.84 1.45
N ALA A 51 23.47 -3.22 2.04
CA ALA A 51 22.28 -3.64 1.32
C ALA A 51 21.25 -2.50 1.21
N SER A 52 20.53 -2.43 0.08
CA SER A 52 19.49 -1.42 -0.20
C SER A 52 18.60 -1.11 1.01
N MET A 53 18.44 0.20 1.28
CA MET A 53 17.60 0.72 2.35
C MET A 53 16.13 0.39 2.00
N PRO A 54 15.41 -0.40 2.81
CA PRO A 54 14.02 -0.70 2.50
C PRO A 54 13.17 0.56 2.70
N TYR A 55 12.34 0.82 1.71
CA TYR A 55 11.34 1.88 1.74
C TYR A 55 10.04 1.35 2.32
N TYR A 56 9.33 2.22 3.01
CA TYR A 56 8.03 1.95 3.58
C TYR A 56 7.07 3.04 3.14
N ASP A 57 5.83 2.68 2.91
CA ASP A 57 4.75 3.63 2.93
C ASP A 57 4.06 3.55 4.29
N VAL A 58 3.61 4.69 4.79
CA VAL A 58 2.84 4.81 6.03
C VAL A 58 1.41 5.17 5.65
N MET A 59 0.48 4.33 6.05
CA MET A 59 -0.94 4.52 5.83
C MET A 59 -1.66 4.44 7.17
N ALA A 60 -2.76 5.17 7.34
CA ALA A 60 -3.62 4.98 8.49
C ALA A 60 -5.10 5.18 8.10
N ASP A 61 -5.95 4.41 8.75
CA ASP A 61 -7.41 4.57 8.76
C ASP A 61 -7.86 5.03 10.15
N GLU A 62 -9.14 4.85 10.50
CA GLU A 62 -9.68 5.21 11.82
C GLU A 62 -9.25 4.25 12.95
N ASN A 63 -8.74 3.06 12.63
CA ASN A 63 -8.45 2.00 13.59
C ASN A 63 -6.96 1.67 13.69
N PHE A 64 -6.20 1.79 12.59
CA PHE A 64 -4.85 1.26 12.50
C PHE A 64 -3.89 2.17 11.73
N ILE A 65 -2.62 2.09 12.10
CA ILE A 65 -1.46 2.54 11.33
C ILE A 65 -0.79 1.33 10.69
N TYR A 66 -0.47 1.44 9.41
CA TYR A 66 0.17 0.42 8.61
C TYR A 66 1.53 0.93 8.12
N PHE A 67 2.56 0.13 8.35
CA PHE A 67 3.87 0.30 7.74
C PHE A 67 4.02 -0.75 6.63
N ILE A 68 3.83 -0.33 5.39
CA ILE A 68 3.83 -1.18 4.19
C ILE A 68 5.25 -1.21 3.64
N LYS A 69 5.90 -2.36 3.66
CA LYS A 69 7.28 -2.49 3.19
C LYS A 69 7.30 -2.69 1.68
N LEU A 70 7.98 -1.80 0.96
CA LEU A 70 8.07 -1.90 -0.49
C LEU A 70 9.03 -3.01 -0.93
N PRO A 71 8.71 -3.74 -2.02
CA PRO A 71 9.54 -4.80 -2.53
C PRO A 71 10.90 -4.25 -2.98
N LYS A 72 11.93 -5.09 -2.86
CA LYS A 72 13.27 -4.75 -3.36
C LYS A 72 13.35 -5.12 -4.83
N TYR A 73 13.77 -4.17 -5.66
CA TYR A 73 13.91 -4.39 -7.10
C TYR A 73 15.36 -4.66 -7.49
N ASP A 74 15.83 -5.89 -7.28
CA ASP A 74 17.12 -6.34 -7.83
C ASP A 74 16.99 -6.59 -9.35
N SER A 75 18.04 -6.27 -10.11
CA SER A 75 17.96 -5.89 -11.53
C SER A 75 17.75 -7.03 -12.52
N SER A 76 17.77 -8.32 -12.14
CA SER A 76 17.75 -9.43 -13.10
C SER A 76 16.46 -10.27 -13.14
N LEU A 77 15.70 -10.37 -12.05
CA LEU A 77 14.49 -11.22 -11.96
C LEU A 77 13.20 -10.44 -11.72
N VAL A 78 13.31 -9.24 -11.15
CA VAL A 78 12.13 -8.48 -10.69
C VAL A 78 11.39 -7.80 -11.84
N GLY A 79 12.06 -7.48 -12.96
CA GLY A 79 11.39 -6.94 -14.15
C GLY A 79 10.34 -7.90 -14.73
N LEU A 80 10.59 -9.20 -14.66
CA LEU A 80 9.71 -10.24 -15.19
C LEU A 80 8.52 -10.51 -14.25
N ILE A 81 8.74 -10.49 -12.94
CA ILE A 81 7.70 -10.68 -11.92
C ILE A 81 6.75 -9.47 -11.85
N VAL A 82 7.29 -8.25 -11.94
CA VAL A 82 6.50 -7.01 -12.04
C VAL A 82 5.67 -7.02 -13.34
N GLY A 83 6.27 -7.49 -14.44
CA GLY A 83 5.60 -7.69 -15.72
C GLY A 83 4.41 -8.67 -15.67
N LEU A 84 4.53 -9.75 -14.89
CA LEU A 84 3.51 -10.81 -14.85
C LEU A 84 2.43 -10.58 -13.77
N LEU A 85 2.77 -9.97 -12.63
CA LEU A 85 1.82 -9.82 -11.51
C LEU A 85 1.06 -8.49 -11.50
N LEU A 86 1.67 -7.37 -11.93
CA LEU A 86 1.00 -6.07 -11.90
C LEU A 86 0.14 -5.79 -13.15
N PHE A 87 0.48 -6.36 -14.30
CA PHE A 87 -0.24 -6.11 -15.57
C PHE A 87 -1.44 -7.03 -15.83
N ASN A 88 -1.74 -7.98 -14.94
CA ASN A 88 -2.85 -8.94 -15.13
C ASN A 88 -4.17 -8.53 -14.47
N ILE A 89 -4.21 -7.45 -13.68
CA ILE A 89 -5.42 -7.13 -12.91
C ILE A 89 -6.21 -5.96 -13.52
N ILE A 90 -5.65 -4.79 -13.83
CA ILE A 90 -6.42 -3.71 -14.47
C ILE A 90 -5.51 -2.82 -15.34
N GLY A 91 -5.75 -2.82 -16.65
CA GLY A 91 -5.48 -1.67 -17.52
C GLY A 91 -4.06 -1.52 -18.07
N ALA A 92 -3.95 -1.74 -19.38
CA ALA A 92 -2.81 -1.34 -20.20
C ALA A 92 -2.53 0.18 -20.08
N PHE A 93 -1.48 0.55 -19.36
CA PHE A 93 -0.63 1.66 -19.78
C PHE A 93 0.82 1.41 -19.32
N ILE A 94 1.73 1.46 -20.30
CA ILE A 94 3.19 1.44 -20.19
C ILE A 94 3.86 0.07 -19.98
N GLY A 95 3.58 -0.86 -20.89
CA GLY A 95 4.60 -1.80 -21.36
C GLY A 95 5.40 -1.17 -22.50
N ALA A 96 6.35 -0.25 -22.21
CA ALA A 96 7.36 0.23 -23.17
C ALA A 96 8.36 1.22 -22.52
N SER A 97 9.12 0.82 -21.50
CA SER A 97 10.42 1.47 -21.11
C SER A 97 10.96 0.92 -19.79
N ILE A 98 11.13 -0.40 -19.68
CA ILE A 98 11.85 -1.02 -18.55
C ILE A 98 13.24 -1.47 -19.04
N GLY A 99 14.01 -0.53 -19.56
CA GLY A 99 15.46 -0.52 -19.38
C GLY A 99 15.75 0.26 -18.11
N SER A 100 16.66 -0.25 -17.25
CA SER A 100 17.23 0.43 -16.07
C SER A 100 16.33 1.49 -15.37
N SER A 101 15.09 1.14 -15.05
CA SER A 101 14.18 2.08 -14.37
C SER A 101 14.72 2.40 -12.97
N SER A 102 14.81 3.69 -12.64
CA SER A 102 15.10 4.17 -11.29
C SER A 102 14.18 3.50 -10.25
N ASP A 103 14.72 3.16 -9.09
CA ASP A 103 14.01 2.50 -7.97
C ASP A 103 12.73 3.25 -7.60
N ALA A 104 12.75 4.58 -7.66
CA ALA A 104 11.57 5.42 -7.43
C ALA A 104 10.42 5.15 -8.42
N LYS A 105 10.73 5.01 -9.72
CA LYS A 105 9.72 4.72 -10.76
C LYS A 105 9.10 3.33 -10.54
N LYS A 106 9.88 2.35 -10.08
CA LYS A 106 9.37 1.01 -9.77
C LYS A 106 8.42 1.02 -8.57
N ARG A 107 8.75 1.77 -7.51
CA ARG A 107 7.85 1.98 -6.35
C ARG A 107 6.56 2.70 -6.75
N GLY A 108 6.65 3.70 -7.63
CA GLY A 108 5.47 4.35 -8.22
C GLY A 108 4.56 3.38 -8.99
N LEU A 109 5.13 2.50 -9.82
CA LEU A 109 4.36 1.47 -10.52
C LEU A 109 3.70 0.46 -9.58
N TYR A 110 4.38 0.08 -8.50
CA TYR A 110 3.80 -0.78 -7.47
C TYR A 110 2.62 -0.12 -6.77
N ARG A 111 2.72 1.17 -6.45
CA ARG A 111 1.61 1.93 -5.85
C ARG A 111 0.42 2.02 -6.79
N ALA A 112 0.64 2.26 -8.07
CA ALA A 112 -0.42 2.38 -9.07
C ALA A 112 -1.35 1.14 -9.16
N ALA A 113 -0.92 -0.01 -8.63
CA ALA A 113 -1.76 -1.20 -8.52
C ALA A 113 -2.85 -1.10 -7.43
N TRP A 114 -2.71 -0.20 -6.45
CA TRP A 114 -3.63 -0.11 -5.32
C TRP A 114 -4.00 1.32 -4.89
N ILE A 115 -3.35 2.36 -5.43
CA ILE A 115 -3.72 3.76 -5.25
C ILE A 115 -3.76 4.48 -6.61
N ASP A 116 -4.79 5.28 -6.85
CA ASP A 116 -4.90 6.10 -8.05
C ASP A 116 -4.16 7.44 -7.92
N SER A 117 -4.15 8.25 -8.99
CA SER A 117 -3.52 9.57 -9.01
C SER A 117 -4.16 10.59 -8.08
N GLY A 118 -5.37 10.33 -7.58
CA GLY A 118 -6.07 11.14 -6.58
C GLY A 118 -5.85 10.67 -5.14
N ASN A 119 -4.89 9.76 -4.90
CA ASN A 119 -4.66 9.11 -3.61
C ASN A 119 -5.83 8.25 -3.11
N LYS A 120 -6.75 7.83 -3.98
CA LYS A 120 -7.84 6.94 -3.61
C LYS A 120 -7.38 5.48 -3.73
N ILE A 121 -7.65 4.70 -2.69
CA ILE A 121 -7.38 3.26 -2.69
C ILE A 121 -8.35 2.56 -3.64
N ILE A 122 -7.79 1.85 -4.62
CA ILE A 122 -8.54 1.10 -5.64
C ILE A 122 -8.39 -0.42 -5.48
N SER A 123 -7.45 -0.88 -4.66
CA SER A 123 -7.22 -2.30 -4.34
C SER A 123 -6.64 -2.45 -2.94
N ASN A 124 -6.86 -3.61 -2.30
CA ASN A 124 -6.22 -3.98 -1.03
C ASN A 124 -4.91 -4.74 -1.22
N ASP A 125 -4.34 -4.77 -2.44
CA ASP A 125 -3.13 -5.54 -2.73
C ASP A 125 -1.91 -5.15 -1.89
N PHE A 126 -1.87 -3.94 -1.34
CA PHE A 126 -0.84 -3.51 -0.39
C PHE A 126 -0.85 -4.33 0.91
N ALA A 127 -1.96 -4.99 1.25
CA ALA A 127 -2.14 -5.70 2.51
C ALA A 127 -1.15 -6.85 2.70
N LYS A 128 -0.73 -7.49 1.61
CA LYS A 128 0.27 -8.58 1.62
C LYS A 128 1.66 -8.11 2.03
N ASP A 129 1.92 -6.81 1.90
CA ASP A 129 3.21 -6.16 2.15
C ASP A 129 3.19 -5.31 3.43
N ILE A 130 2.11 -5.37 4.22
CA ILE A 130 2.06 -4.79 5.56
C ILE A 130 3.07 -5.53 6.45
N GLN A 131 4.08 -4.80 6.94
CA GLN A 131 5.05 -5.35 7.87
C GLN A 131 4.66 -5.10 9.34
N ILE A 132 4.11 -3.92 9.63
CA ILE A 132 3.62 -3.58 10.97
C ILE A 132 2.22 -3.00 10.85
N LYS A 133 1.32 -3.47 11.70
CA LYS A 133 -0.04 -2.97 11.89
C LYS A 133 -0.20 -2.61 13.37
N ILE A 134 -0.47 -1.34 13.67
CA ILE A 134 -0.57 -0.83 15.04
C ILE A 134 -1.99 -0.30 15.26
N PRO A 135 -2.72 -0.76 16.28
CA PRO A 135 -3.94 -0.10 16.72
C PRO A 135 -3.69 1.37 17.05
N ILE A 136 -4.54 2.25 16.58
CA ILE A 136 -4.33 3.70 16.69
C ILE A 136 -4.24 4.16 18.15
N ASN A 137 -4.99 3.54 19.05
CA ASN A 137 -4.95 3.76 20.49
C ASN A 137 -3.60 3.35 21.14
N GLU A 138 -2.88 2.40 20.56
CA GLU A 138 -1.56 1.95 21.03
C GLU A 138 -0.40 2.74 20.39
N ALA A 139 -0.68 3.55 19.36
CA ALA A 139 0.35 4.22 18.58
C ALA A 139 1.27 5.11 19.43
N ARG A 140 0.74 5.76 20.47
CA ARG A 140 1.53 6.65 21.35
C ARG A 140 2.54 5.91 22.22
N GLU A 141 2.25 4.66 22.57
CA GLU A 141 3.15 3.83 23.38
C GLU A 141 4.22 3.19 22.50
N LEU A 142 3.86 2.83 21.27
CA LEU A 142 4.72 2.09 20.35
C LEU A 142 5.56 3.00 19.43
N LEU A 143 5.14 4.26 19.22
CA LEU A 143 5.80 5.20 18.32
C LEU A 143 6.36 6.42 19.05
N THR A 144 7.66 6.68 18.86
CA THR A 144 8.26 7.98 19.21
C THR A 144 8.56 8.78 17.94
N LEU A 145 7.92 9.93 17.80
CA LEU A 145 8.13 10.85 16.68
C LEU A 145 9.21 11.87 17.04
N LYS A 146 10.18 12.07 16.14
CA LYS A 146 11.23 13.10 16.21
C LYS A 146 11.28 13.88 14.90
N LYS A 147 11.93 15.05 14.89
CA LYS A 147 12.00 16.00 13.75
C LYS A 147 12.08 15.38 12.34
N HIS A 148 12.78 14.26 12.13
CA HIS A 148 12.89 13.61 10.82
C HIS A 148 12.66 12.09 10.87
N GLN A 149 12.18 11.57 12.00
CA GLN A 149 12.21 10.14 12.26
C GLN A 149 11.00 9.66 13.06
N ILE A 150 10.58 8.43 12.79
CA ILE A 150 9.67 7.67 13.64
C ILE A 150 10.45 6.48 14.17
N PHE A 151 10.42 6.28 15.47
CA PHE A 151 10.93 5.10 16.15
C PHE A 151 9.74 4.22 16.50
N PHE A 152 9.79 2.95 16.12
CA PHE A 152 8.85 1.95 16.57
C PHE A 152 9.52 1.00 17.55
N SER A 153 8.82 0.64 18.62
CA SER A 153 9.20 -0.46 19.50
C SER A 153 8.00 -1.14 20.15
N ASN A 154 7.95 -2.48 20.13
CA ASN A 154 6.93 -3.28 20.80
C ASN A 154 7.54 -4.35 21.75
N GLY A 155 8.71 -4.06 22.33
CA GLY A 155 9.47 -5.00 23.17
C GLY A 155 10.19 -6.11 22.39
N LYS A 156 9.63 -6.61 21.28
CA LYS A 156 10.24 -7.66 20.43
C LYS A 156 11.02 -7.09 19.26
N GLU A 157 10.48 -6.05 18.63
CA GLU A 157 11.04 -5.44 17.44
C GLU A 157 11.33 -3.96 17.67
N LYS A 158 12.35 -3.46 16.97
CA LYS A 158 12.72 -2.05 16.92
C LYS A 158 13.10 -1.65 15.50
N PHE A 159 12.55 -0.55 15.01
CA PHE A 159 13.04 0.07 13.78
C PHE A 159 12.87 1.58 13.78
N VAL A 160 13.63 2.23 12.90
CA VAL A 160 13.59 3.68 12.70
C VAL A 160 13.31 3.96 11.24
N LEU A 161 12.27 4.73 10.97
CA LEU A 161 11.98 5.28 9.65
C LEU A 161 12.36 6.75 9.62
N ARG A 162 12.88 7.21 8.48
CA ARG A 162 13.25 8.60 8.24
C ARG A 162 12.42 9.19 7.11
N LYS A 163 11.96 10.42 7.32
CA LYS A 163 11.29 11.27 6.32
C LYS A 163 11.61 12.74 6.57
N ASN A 164 11.19 13.61 5.66
CA ASN A 164 11.30 15.05 5.87
C ASN A 164 10.45 15.49 7.09
N LYS A 165 10.78 16.65 7.64
CA LYS A 165 10.15 17.17 8.85
C LYS A 165 8.63 17.35 8.70
N GLY A 166 8.19 17.92 7.58
CA GLY A 166 6.78 18.19 7.33
C GLY A 166 5.93 16.92 7.31
N GLU A 167 6.45 15.82 6.77
CA GLU A 167 5.75 14.53 6.76
C GLU A 167 5.67 13.88 8.15
N VAL A 168 6.69 14.05 8.99
CA VAL A 168 6.62 13.61 10.39
C VAL A 168 5.62 14.46 11.17
N GLU A 169 5.60 15.77 10.95
CA GLU A 169 4.61 16.67 11.57
C GLU A 169 3.19 16.35 11.09
N ARG A 170 2.99 16.04 9.80
CA ARG A 170 1.69 15.65 9.26
C ARG A 170 1.17 14.35 9.90
N LEU A 171 2.04 13.35 10.09
CA LEU A 171 1.67 12.15 10.83
C LEU A 171 1.37 12.48 12.29
N ASN A 172 2.21 13.27 12.94
CA ASN A 172 1.99 13.66 14.34
C ASN A 172 0.63 14.35 14.52
N ASN A 173 0.29 15.29 13.63
CA ASN A 173 -0.98 15.99 13.65
C ASN A 173 -2.14 15.02 13.43
N PHE A 174 -2.02 14.06 12.51
CA PHE A 174 -3.02 13.01 12.32
C PHE A 174 -3.23 12.16 13.59
N LEU A 175 -2.17 11.80 14.31
CA LEU A 175 -2.25 11.06 15.58
C LEU A 175 -2.79 11.90 16.75
N GLN A 176 -2.86 13.22 16.57
CA GLN A 176 -3.36 14.18 17.57
C GLN A 176 -4.79 14.65 17.27
N SER A 177 -5.19 14.72 16.00
CA SER A 177 -6.54 15.13 15.58
C SER A 177 -7.52 14.00 15.86
N ASP A 178 -8.18 14.07 17.01
CA ASP A 178 -9.35 13.27 17.43
C ASP A 178 -9.30 11.77 17.10
N VAL A 179 -8.14 11.20 17.41
CA VAL A 179 -7.94 9.79 17.77
C VAL A 179 -8.29 9.53 19.26
N LEU A 180 -8.91 10.51 19.93
CA LEU A 180 -9.46 10.44 21.29
C LEU A 180 -10.96 10.72 21.29
#